data_AF-A0A167DGB5-F1
#
_entry.id   AF-A0A167DGB5-F1
#
_cell.length_a   1.000
_cell.length_b   1.000
_cell.length_c   1.000
_cell.angle_alpha   90.00
_cell.angle_beta   90.00
_cell.angle_gamma   90.00
#
_symmetry.space_group_name_H-M   'P 1'
#
loop_
_entity.id
_entity.type
_entity.pdbx_description
1 polymer ?
#
loop_
_entity_poly.entity_id
_entity_poly.type
_entity_poly.pdbx_seq_one_letter_code
_entity_poly.pdbx_strand_id
1 'polypeptide(L)' 'MANLASTYRNQGRWEEAEKLDVQVMETRKTKLGADHPDTLTSMANLASTYRNQGRWEEAEKLEV' A
#
# COMPACT_ATOMS: atom_id res chain seq x y z
N MET A 1 -7.67 7.11 5.28
CA MET A 1 -6.72 7.10 4.14
C MET A 1 -6.89 5.85 3.27
N ALA A 2 -6.99 4.63 3.83
CA ALA A 2 -7.26 3.40 3.07
C ALA A 2 -8.48 3.47 2.11
N ASN A 3 -9.51 4.26 2.48
CA ASN A 3 -10.74 4.40 1.70
C ASN A 3 -10.52 5.04 0.31
N LEU A 4 -9.55 5.96 0.16
CA LEU A 4 -9.32 6.64 -1.12
C LEU A 4 -8.51 5.76 -2.09
N ALA A 5 -7.46 5.08 -1.62
CA ALA A 5 -6.70 4.13 -2.44
C ALA A 5 -7.60 3.01 -2.95
N SER A 6 -8.47 2.47 -2.08
CA SER A 6 -9.45 1.46 -2.49
C SER A 6 -10.44 1.97 -3.54
N THR A 7 -10.82 3.24 -3.47
CA THR A 7 -11.71 3.85 -4.48
C THR A 7 -11.01 3.92 -5.84
N TYR A 8 -9.73 4.31 -5.86
CA TYR A 8 -8.94 4.34 -7.10
C TYR A 8 -8.75 2.94 -7.70
N ARG A 9 -8.48 1.91 -6.88
CA ARG A 9 -8.43 0.51 -7.34
C ARG A 9 -9.73 0.09 -8.02
N ASN A 10 -10.87 0.39 -7.41
CA ASN A 10 -12.19 0.07 -7.97
C ASN A 10 -12.48 0.81 -9.29
N GLN A 11 -11.80 1.93 -9.55
CA GLN A 11 -11.89 2.69 -10.79
C GLN A 11 -10.84 2.26 -11.84
N GLY A 12 -9.98 1.28 -11.52
CA GLY A 12 -8.85 0.88 -12.38
C GLY A 12 -7.69 1.89 -12.38
N ARG A 13 -7.69 2.85 -11.45
CA ARG A 13 -6.68 3.90 -11.30
C ARG A 13 -5.53 3.42 -10.42
N TRP A 14 -4.77 2.46 -10.93
CA TRP A 14 -3.77 1.72 -10.15
C TRP A 14 -2.58 2.58 -9.73
N GLU A 15 -2.12 3.50 -10.58
CA GLU A 15 -0.99 4.39 -10.28
C GLU A 15 -1.32 5.35 -9.14
N GLU A 16 -2.52 5.93 -9.13
CA GLU A 16 -2.94 6.83 -8.06
C GLU A 16 -3.19 6.09 -6.74
N ALA A 17 -3.69 4.86 -6.80
CA ALA A 17 -3.79 3.99 -5.64
C ALA A 17 -2.41 3.70 -5.04
N GLU A 18 -1.45 3.30 -5.88
CA GLU A 18 -0.07 3.00 -5.49
C GLU A 18 0.60 4.21 -4.84
N LYS A 19 0.56 5.37 -5.51
CA LYS A 19 1.18 6.60 -4.99
C LYS A 19 0.64 6.96 -3.62
N LEU A 20 -0.66 6.79 -3.41
CA LEU A 20 -1.30 7.06 -2.13
C LEU A 20 -0.90 6.03 -1.07
N ASP A 21 -0.91 4.74 -1.40
CA ASP A 21 -0.51 3.67 -0.48
C ASP A 21 0.95 3.81 -0.04
N VAL A 22 1.87 4.14 -0.95
CA VAL A 22 3.29 4.44 -0.65
C VAL A 22 3.40 5.61 0.33
N GLN A 23 2.72 6.73 0.06
CA GLN A 23 2.78 7.91 0.92
C GLN A 23 2.26 7.62 2.33
N VAL A 24 1.18 6.86 2.45
CA VAL A 24 0.59 6.48 3.74
C VAL A 24 1.53 5.53 4.50
N MET A 25 2.09 4.53 3.82
CA MET A 25 3.04 3.58 4.40
C MET A 25 4.26 4.30 4.97
N GLU A 26 4.93 5.15 4.18
CA GLU A 26 6.12 5.88 4.62
C GLU A 26 5.82 6.85 5.77
N THR A 27 4.68 7.52 5.74
CA THR A 27 4.25 8.41 6.83
C THR A 27 4.06 7.63 8.13
N ARG A 28 3.37 6.47 8.07
CA ARG A 28 3.13 5.62 9.24
C ARG A 28 4.43 4.99 9.75
N LYS A 29 5.27 4.48 8.86
CA LYS A 29 6.59 3.95 9.20
C LYS A 29 7.45 5.00 9.93
N THR A 30 7.44 6.24 9.45
CA THR A 30 8.18 7.34 10.08
C THR A 30 7.62 7.74 11.45
N LYS A 31 6.28 7.72 11.61
CA LYS A 31 5.63 8.20 12.84
C LYS A 31 5.45 7.14 13.92
N LEU A 32 5.25 5.89 13.52
CA LEU A 32 4.82 4.79 14.38
C LEU A 32 5.85 3.65 14.43
N GLY A 33 6.80 3.62 13.49
CA GLY A 33 7.73 2.52 13.31
C GLY A 33 7.25 1.47 12.31
N ALA A 34 8.17 0.59 11.91
CA ALA A 34 7.90 -0.46 10.92
C ALA A 34 6.93 -1.53 11.44
N ASP A 35 7.08 -1.93 12.71
CA ASP A 35 6.32 -3.04 13.31
C ASP A 35 4.93 -2.62 13.83
N HIS A 36 4.59 -1.34 13.73
CA HIS A 36 3.30 -0.86 14.21
C HIS A 36 2.16 -1.46 13.36
N PRO A 37 1.04 -1.92 13.97
CA PRO A 37 -0.06 -2.56 13.23
C PRO A 37 -0.60 -1.74 12.05
N ASP A 38 -0.67 -0.42 12.20
CA ASP A 38 -1.09 0.48 11.10
C ASP A 38 -0.08 0.54 9.94
N THR A 39 1.22 0.46 10.22
CA THR A 39 2.27 0.43 9.19
C THR A 39 2.17 -0.89 8.42
N LEU A 40 2.05 -2.02 9.12
CA LEU A 40 1.86 -3.34 8.51
C LEU A 40 0.58 -3.40 7.66
N THR A 41 -0.51 -2.81 8.14
CA THR A 41 -1.76 -2.71 7.37
C THR A 41 -1.57 -1.89 6.09
N SER A 42 -0.77 -0.82 6.13
CA SER A 42 -0.44 -0.05 4.93
C SER A 42 0.46 -0.80 3.95
N MET A 43 1.42 -1.57 4.44
CA MET A 43 2.27 -2.44 3.61
C MET A 43 1.43 -3.50 2.88
N ALA A 44 0.48 -4.14 3.58
CA ALA A 44 -0.43 -5.11 2.98
C ALA A 44 -1.35 -4.47 1.91
N ASN A 45 -1.81 -3.23 2.12
CA ASN A 45 -2.59 -2.52 1.12
C ASN A 45 -1.77 -2.24 -0.15
N LEU A 46 -0.53 -1.77 0.00
CA LEU A 46 0.38 -1.52 -1.11
C LEU A 46 0.72 -2.82 -1.86
N ALA A 47 0.99 -3.91 -1.13
CA ALA A 47 1.22 -5.23 -1.73
C ALA A 47 0.01 -5.70 -2.56
N SER A 48 -1.22 -5.53 -2.05
CA SER A 48 -2.44 -5.82 -2.81
C SER A 48 -2.55 -4.96 -4.08
N THR A 49 -2.19 -3.68 -4.01
CA THR A 49 -2.15 -2.79 -5.17
C THR A 49 -1.14 -3.27 -6.22
N TYR A 50 0.06 -3.70 -5.83
CA TYR A 50 1.04 -4.30 -6.74
C TYR A 50 0.57 -5.62 -7.36
N ARG A 51 -0.04 -6.51 -6.58
CA ARG A 51 -0.61 -7.77 -7.11
C ARG A 51 -1.64 -7.51 -8.21
N ASN A 52 -2.51 -6.51 -8.02
CA ASN A 52 -3.51 -6.14 -9.02
C ASN A 52 -2.90 -5.55 -10.30
N GLN A 53 -1.68 -5.02 -10.23
CA GLN A 53 -0.90 -4.58 -11.39
C GLN A 53 -0.05 -5.70 -12.00
N GLY A 54 -0.06 -6.93 -11.44
CA GLY A 54 0.80 -8.03 -11.87
C GLY A 54 2.26 -7.96 -11.36
N ARG A 55 2.55 -7.05 -10.43
CA ARG A 55 3.88 -6.78 -9.86
C ARG A 55 4.12 -7.62 -8.60
N TRP A 56 4.22 -8.93 -8.78
CA TRP A 56 4.28 -9.89 -7.66
C TRP A 56 5.56 -9.79 -6.84
N GLU A 57 6.71 -9.50 -7.46
CA GLU A 57 8.00 -9.37 -6.76
C GLU A 57 8.01 -8.17 -5.80
N GLU A 58 7.42 -7.05 -6.19
CA GLU A 58 7.32 -5.88 -5.32
C GLU A 58 6.29 -6.07 -4.21
N ALA A 59 5.22 -6.84 -4.46
CA ALA A 59 4.29 -7.23 -3.41
C ALA A 59 4.96 -8.12 -2.35
N GLU A 60 5.75 -9.11 -2.77
CA GLU A 60 6.45 -10.02 -1.86
C GLU A 60 7.44 -9.26 -0.95
N LYS A 61 8.19 -8.29 -1.50
CA LYS A 61 9.11 -7.45 -0.71
C LYS A 61 8.45 -6.65 0.43
N LEU A 62 7.13 -6.45 0.37
CA LEU A 62 6.36 -5.75 1.40
C LEU A 62 5.71 -6.68 2.43
N GLU A 63 5.72 -7.99 2.19
CA GLU A 63 5.16 -9.00 3.10
C GLU A 63 6.23 -9.76 3.91
N VAL A 64 7.51 -9.42 3.72
CA VAL A 64 8.70 -10.07 4.35
C VAL A 64 9.25 -9.24 5.51
#